data_AF-L2FFP3-F1
#
_entry.id   AF-L2FFP3-F1
#
_cell.length_a   1.000
_cell.length_b   1.000
_cell.length_c   1.000
_cell.angle_alpha   90.00
_cell.angle_beta   90.00
_cell.angle_gamma   90.00
#
_symmetry.space_group_name_H-M   'P 1'
#
loop_
_entity.id
_entity.type
_entity.pdbx_description
1 polymer ?
#
loop_
_entity_poly.entity_id
_entity_poly.type
_entity_poly.pdbx_seq_one_letter_code
_entity_poly.pdbx_strand_id
1 'polypeptide(L)'
;MVAPPGSDTPMYGDEDPDIVLQNALRQLQQEEAEAEANAAAAREEREQPGRLPFVPSTPELNLTPIKNDDPVSANERPLRCPFCVNQRMLRTIKEAVEHMSTHVVV
;
A
#
# COMPACT_ATOMS: atom_id res chain seq x y z
N MET A 1 47.63 5.61 51.24
CA MET A 1 46.55 4.88 50.55
C MET A 1 46.33 5.59 49.22
N VAL A 2 46.70 4.98 48.10
CA VAL A 2 46.62 5.59 46.75
C VAL A 2 45.19 5.43 46.23
N ALA A 3 44.54 6.54 45.87
CA ALA A 3 43.25 6.53 45.18
C ALA A 3 43.48 6.20 43.69
N PRO A 4 42.68 5.30 43.08
CA PRO A 4 42.82 5.01 41.65
C PRO A 4 42.23 6.15 40.80
N PRO A 5 42.91 6.53 39.70
CA PRO A 5 42.43 7.54 38.78
C PRO A 5 41.53 6.90 37.71
N GLY A 6 40.42 7.58 37.40
CA GLY A 6 39.70 7.42 36.14
C GLY A 6 38.89 6.14 35.96
N SER A 7 37.59 6.25 36.18
CA SER A 7 36.63 5.60 35.28
C SER A 7 35.60 6.65 34.88
N ASP A 8 36.04 7.42 33.88
CA ASP A 8 35.21 8.15 32.95
C ASP A 8 34.22 7.15 32.32
N THR A 9 32.95 7.21 32.71
CA THR A 9 31.87 6.55 31.98
C THR A 9 30.80 7.59 31.66
N PRO A 10 30.89 8.31 30.54
CA PRO A 10 29.77 8.98 29.93
C PRO A 10 29.16 8.00 28.94
N MET A 11 28.57 6.90 29.41
CA MET A 11 28.23 5.79 28.50
C MET A 11 26.77 5.38 28.43
N TYR A 12 25.89 5.81 29.34
CA TYR A 12 24.42 5.73 29.14
C TYR A 12 23.68 6.71 30.07
N GLY A 13 23.02 7.74 29.52
CA GLY A 13 21.81 8.33 30.13
C GLY A 13 21.93 9.66 30.88
N ASP A 14 22.23 10.77 30.19
CA ASP A 14 22.00 12.11 30.76
C ASP A 14 20.50 12.50 30.78
N GLU A 15 19.64 11.81 30.03
CA GLU A 15 18.19 11.96 30.09
C GLU A 15 17.58 10.74 30.78
N ASP A 16 16.88 10.99 31.88
CA ASP A 16 16.15 9.95 32.61
C ASP A 16 15.15 9.26 31.67
N PRO A 17 15.16 7.92 31.56
CA PRO A 17 14.36 7.20 30.58
C PRO A 17 12.85 7.43 30.75
N ASP A 18 12.38 7.75 31.96
CA ASP A 18 10.99 8.12 32.19
C ASP A 18 10.65 9.48 31.57
N ILE A 19 11.60 10.43 31.56
CA ILE A 19 11.41 11.73 30.91
C ILE A 19 11.36 11.57 29.39
N VAL A 20 12.21 10.72 28.81
CA VAL A 20 12.17 10.40 27.39
C VAL A 20 10.83 9.76 27.01
N LEU A 21 10.37 8.78 27.80
CA LEU A 21 9.09 8.10 27.56
C LEU A 21 7.91 9.06 27.71
N GLN A 22 7.93 9.93 28.72
CA GLN A 22 6.88 10.92 28.94
C GLN A 22 6.81 11.95 27.80
N ASN A 23 7.96 12.39 27.28
CA ASN A 23 8.02 13.26 26.11
C ASN A 23 7.52 12.54 24.84
N ALA A 24 7.93 11.29 24.62
CA ALA A 24 7.47 10.49 23.48
C ALA A 24 5.95 10.28 23.50
N LEU A 25 5.37 9.99 24.67
CA LEU A 25 3.92 9.85 24.83
C LEU A 25 3.18 11.17 24.56
N ARG A 26 3.71 12.30 25.04
CA ARG A 26 3.15 13.63 24.76
C ARG A 26 3.22 13.96 23.27
N GLN A 27 4.34 13.63 22.62
CA GLN A 27 4.53 13.83 21.18
C GLN A 27 3.53 13.00 20.36
N LEU A 28 3.32 11.73 20.72
CA LEU A 28 2.33 10.86 20.08
C LEU A 28 0.90 11.40 20.21
N GLN A 29 0.52 11.86 21.41
CA GLN A 29 -0.81 12.46 21.61
C GLN A 29 -1.01 13.74 20.80
N GLN A 30 0.04 14.55 20.65
CA GLN A 30 -0.02 15.77 19.86
C GLN A 30 -0.14 15.46 18.36
N GLU A 31 0.64 14.50 17.86
CA GLU A 31 0.59 14.07 16.46
C GLU A 31 -0.78 13.50 16.08
N GLU A 32 -1.42 12.73 16.97
CA GLU A 32 -2.80 12.24 16.76
C GLU A 32 -3.79 13.39 16.61
N ALA A 33 -3.72 14.40 17.50
CA ALA A 33 -4.61 15.56 17.44
C ALA A 33 -4.39 16.39 16.16
N GLU A 34 -3.14 16.55 15.72
CA GLU A 34 -2.82 17.25 14.46
C GLU A 34 -3.28 16.45 13.24
N ALA A 35 -3.11 15.13 13.26
CA ALA A 35 -3.59 14.24 12.20
C ALA A 35 -5.12 14.27 12.12
N GLU A 36 -5.82 14.31 13.25
CA GLU A 36 -7.28 14.45 13.30
C GLU A 36 -7.73 15.82 12.77
N ALA A 37 -7.06 16.90 13.15
CA ALA A 37 -7.33 18.23 12.61
C ALA A 37 -7.09 18.30 11.09
N ASN A 38 -6.02 17.68 10.59
CA ASN A 38 -5.73 17.63 9.16
C ASN A 38 -6.76 16.77 8.41
N ALA A 39 -7.18 15.63 8.98
CA ALA A 39 -8.23 14.80 8.40
C ALA A 39 -9.59 15.52 8.41
N ALA A 40 -9.90 16.27 9.47
CA ALA A 40 -11.09 17.11 9.55
C ALA A 40 -11.05 18.23 8.52
N ALA A 41 -9.90 18.91 8.37
CA ALA A 41 -9.70 19.95 7.35
C ALA A 41 -9.79 19.39 5.92
N ALA A 42 -9.23 18.21 5.66
CA ALA A 42 -9.34 17.54 4.36
C ALA A 42 -10.78 17.11 4.05
N ARG A 43 -11.54 16.69 5.07
CA ARG A 43 -12.98 16.42 4.95
C ARG A 43 -13.75 17.71 4.65
N GLU A 44 -13.46 18.81 5.35
CA GLU A 44 -14.10 20.11 5.12
C GLU A 44 -13.74 20.71 3.75
N GLU A 45 -12.48 20.60 3.30
CA GLU A 45 -12.06 21.02 1.95
C GLU A 45 -12.79 20.22 0.87
N ARG A 46 -12.94 18.91 1.08
CA ARG A 46 -13.73 18.06 0.17
C ARG A 46 -15.23 18.36 0.25
N GLU A 47 -15.72 18.82 1.39
CA GLU A 47 -17.13 19.15 1.61
C GLU A 47 -17.47 20.59 1.17
N GLN A 48 -16.49 21.47 0.88
CA GLN A 48 -16.71 22.76 0.21
C GLN A 48 -17.14 22.56 -1.27
N PRO A 49 -18.42 22.79 -1.62
CA PRO A 49 -18.95 22.48 -2.94
C PRO A 49 -18.70 23.64 -3.93
N GLY A 50 -17.43 24.07 -4.11
CA GLY A 50 -17.18 25.35 -4.80
C GLY A 50 -15.82 25.66 -5.42
N ARG A 51 -14.87 24.71 -5.53
CA ARG A 51 -13.56 25.01 -6.15
C ARG A 51 -13.36 24.28 -7.48
N LEU A 52 -13.93 24.84 -8.56
CA LEU A 52 -13.53 24.52 -9.93
C LEU A 52 -12.98 25.78 -10.61
N PRO A 53 -11.77 25.79 -11.19
CA PRO A 53 -11.57 26.43 -12.47
C PRO A 53 -11.94 25.41 -13.55
N PHE A 54 -13.04 25.65 -14.23
CA PHE A 54 -13.31 25.06 -15.53
C PHE A 54 -12.20 25.49 -16.50
N VAL A 55 -11.40 24.53 -16.98
CA VAL A 55 -10.46 24.73 -18.08
C VAL A 55 -11.01 23.99 -19.30
N PRO A 56 -11.58 24.67 -20.30
CA PRO A 56 -11.92 24.03 -21.57
C PRO A 56 -10.67 23.97 -22.44
N SER A 57 -9.75 23.07 -22.10
CA SER A 57 -8.61 22.77 -22.95
C SER A 57 -8.45 21.27 -22.95
N THR A 58 -8.99 20.63 -23.98
CA THR A 58 -8.81 19.22 -24.33
C THR A 58 -7.36 18.77 -24.05
N PRO A 59 -7.08 18.02 -22.99
CA PRO A 59 -5.90 17.19 -23.01
C PRO A 59 -6.33 15.94 -23.79
N GLU A 60 -5.91 15.91 -25.04
CA GLU A 60 -5.45 14.73 -25.76
C GLU A 60 -5.64 13.43 -24.99
N LEU A 61 -6.18 12.43 -25.68
CA LEU A 61 -6.13 11.00 -25.34
C LEU A 61 -4.70 10.59 -24.93
N ASN A 62 -4.28 10.93 -23.72
CA ASN A 62 -3.11 10.38 -23.07
C ASN A 62 -3.57 8.98 -22.70
N LEU A 63 -3.31 8.07 -23.63
CA LEU A 63 -3.30 6.63 -23.46
C LEU A 63 -2.30 6.30 -22.34
N THR A 64 -2.68 6.59 -21.10
CA THR A 64 -2.03 5.98 -19.95
C THR A 64 -2.22 4.48 -20.15
N PRO A 65 -1.12 3.70 -20.23
CA PRO A 65 -1.23 2.26 -20.33
C PRO A 65 -2.12 1.80 -19.18
N ILE A 66 -3.14 0.98 -19.48
CA ILE A 66 -3.98 0.37 -18.45
C ILE A 66 -3.02 -0.36 -17.50
N LYS A 67 -2.73 0.23 -16.34
CA LYS A 67 -2.11 -0.50 -15.24
C LYS A 67 -3.16 -1.56 -14.88
N ASN A 68 -2.82 -2.81 -15.18
CA ASN A 68 -3.68 -3.98 -14.97
C ASN A 68 -3.80 -4.27 -13.46
N ASP A 69 -4.25 -3.31 -12.67
CA ASP A 69 -4.38 -3.45 -11.21
C ASP A 69 -5.79 -3.15 -10.69
N ASP A 70 -6.80 -3.29 -11.56
CA ASP A 70 -7.92 -4.07 -11.07
C ASP A 70 -7.33 -5.44 -10.72
N PRO A 71 -7.62 -6.06 -9.56
CA PRO A 71 -7.45 -7.49 -9.43
C PRO A 71 -8.44 -8.11 -10.41
N VAL A 72 -8.07 -8.15 -11.70
CA VAL A 72 -8.57 -9.14 -12.63
C VAL A 72 -8.13 -10.41 -11.94
N SER A 73 -9.05 -10.97 -11.14
CA SER A 73 -8.87 -12.24 -10.46
C SER A 73 -8.18 -13.13 -11.47
N ALA A 74 -6.96 -13.60 -11.15
CA ALA A 74 -6.15 -14.36 -12.11
C ALA A 74 -6.91 -15.60 -12.66
N ASN A 75 -8.05 -15.92 -12.04
CA ASN A 75 -9.04 -16.90 -12.42
C ASN A 75 -9.97 -16.52 -13.59
N GLU A 76 -10.02 -15.25 -14.01
CA GLU A 76 -10.88 -14.77 -15.11
C GLU A 76 -10.11 -14.43 -16.40
N ARG A 77 -8.76 -14.48 -16.35
CA ARG A 77 -7.95 -14.38 -17.56
C ARG A 77 -8.09 -15.70 -18.31
N PRO A 78 -8.61 -15.71 -19.55
CA PRO A 78 -8.92 -16.97 -20.21
C PRO A 78 -7.66 -17.81 -20.43
N LEU A 79 -7.52 -18.90 -19.68
CA LEU A 79 -6.41 -19.82 -19.81
C LEU A 79 -6.64 -20.65 -21.08
N ARG A 80 -5.74 -20.50 -22.06
CA ARG A 80 -5.74 -21.34 -23.27
C ARG A 80 -5.01 -22.63 -22.98
N CYS A 81 -5.62 -23.77 -23.33
CA CYS A 81 -4.95 -25.06 -23.22
C CYS A 81 -3.76 -25.13 -24.19
N PRO A 82 -2.51 -25.30 -23.71
CA PRO A 82 -1.32 -25.33 -24.57
C PRO A 82 -1.17 -26.65 -25.36
N PHE A 83 -1.94 -27.68 -25.01
CA PHE A 83 -1.87 -29.02 -25.63
C PHE A 83 -2.93 -29.25 -26.71
N CYS A 84 -3.96 -28.40 -26.77
CA CYS A 84 -4.98 -28.50 -27.81
C CYS A 84 -4.58 -27.73 -29.06
N VAL A 85 -4.64 -28.41 -30.21
CA VAL A 85 -4.44 -27.81 -31.53
C VAL A 85 -5.36 -26.61 -31.82
N ASN A 86 -6.54 -26.56 -31.18
CA ASN A 86 -7.51 -25.47 -31.31
C ASN A 86 -7.47 -24.42 -30.18
N GLN A 87 -6.45 -24.45 -29.31
CA GLN A 87 -6.26 -23.49 -28.20
C GLN A 87 -7.56 -23.14 -27.46
N ARG A 88 -8.35 -24.16 -27.08
CA ARG A 88 -9.66 -23.94 -26.47
C ARG A 88 -9.50 -23.06 -25.24
N MET A 89 -10.27 -21.97 -25.20
CA MET A 89 -10.29 -21.06 -24.06
C MET A 89 -11.13 -21.69 -22.95
N LEU A 90 -10.48 -21.98 -21.83
CA LEU A 90 -11.11 -22.50 -20.64
C LEU A 90 -11.54 -21.30 -19.81
N ARG A 91 -12.86 -21.07 -19.73
CA ARG A 91 -13.41 -19.85 -19.09
C ARG A 91 -13.47 -19.96 -17.57
N THR A 92 -13.36 -21.18 -17.04
CA THR A 92 -13.39 -21.45 -15.60
C THR A 92 -12.33 -22.48 -15.23
N ILE A 93 -11.87 -22.44 -13.97
CA ILE A 93 -10.89 -23.39 -13.43
C ILE A 93 -11.40 -24.84 -13.53
N LYS A 94 -12.69 -25.06 -13.25
CA LYS A 94 -13.30 -26.39 -13.33
C LYS A 94 -13.24 -26.97 -14.75
N GLU A 95 -13.60 -26.16 -15.75
CA GLU A 95 -13.48 -26.55 -17.16
C GLU A 95 -12.02 -26.83 -17.53
N ALA A 96 -11.08 -26.04 -17.00
CA ALA A 96 -9.65 -26.23 -17.24
C ALA A 96 -9.13 -27.57 -16.71
N VAL A 97 -9.49 -27.93 -15.47
CA VAL A 97 -9.08 -29.19 -14.85
C VAL A 97 -9.73 -30.39 -15.54
N GLU A 98 -11.02 -30.32 -15.87
CA GLU A 98 -11.73 -31.39 -16.60
C GLU A 98 -11.13 -31.58 -18.01
N HIS A 99 -10.75 -30.50 -18.68
CA HIS A 99 -10.15 -30.55 -20.01
C HIS A 99 -8.71 -31.05 -19.99
N MET A 100 -7.86 -30.54 -19.07
CA MET A 100 -6.50 -31.04 -18.91
C MET A 100 -6.52 -32.54 -18.56
N SER A 101 -7.42 -32.98 -17.66
CA SER A 101 -7.51 -34.39 -17.25
C SER A 101 -7.96 -35.34 -18.36
N THR A 102 -8.67 -34.85 -19.38
CA THR A 102 -9.18 -35.68 -20.50
C THR A 102 -8.32 -35.63 -21.75
N HIS A 103 -7.35 -34.70 -21.84
CA HIS A 103 -6.57 -34.46 -23.06
C HIS A 103 -5.09 -34.87 -22.98
N VAL A 104 -4.57 -35.35 -21.84
CA VAL A 104 -3.15 -35.80 -21.71
C VAL A 104 -2.93 -37.25 -22.16
N VAL A 105 -3.50 -37.66 -23.29
CA VAL A 105 -3.07 -38.90 -23.96
C VAL A 105 -2.23 -38.49 -25.17
N VAL A 106 -0.91 -38.70 -25.06
CA VAL A 106 0.05 -38.62 -26.16
C VAL A 106 -0.02 -39.91 -26.97
#